data_AF-A0A836IHC1-F1
#
_entry.id   AF-A0A836IHC1-F1
#
_cell.length_a   1.000
_cell.length_b   1.000
_cell.length_c   1.000
_cell.angle_alpha   90.00
_cell.angle_beta   90.00
_cell.angle_gamma   90.00
#
_symmetry.space_group_name_H-M   'P 1'
#
loop_
_entity.id
_entity.type
_entity.pdbx_description
1 polymer ?
#
loop_
_entity_poly.entity_id
_entity_poly.type
_entity_poly.pdbx_seq_one_letter_code
_entity_poly.pdbx_strand_id
1 'polypeptide(L)'
;MASTALSAAELEAQFTNAKAYLMRADKDGVSAYDQLTRLMELLLDENPENVAGDPSKLHEILSFIQTHSFACGESTSAFHEASQLPAEELRRFEDNKKLFDRPAPEVRTTIEQPDPYTTITTTTVVPLKAPPFESVAAQNKYWAAAGCGLAEEEAFLLDRSITNLAMEKNLQDITFFGRIFGTHSDYFILRTRRYVEADETVYVETNTMGKAPRKAGIVPVQAEPGYVGVNRYTFWVTASPADKWEKLPDVTPQQIVAARETKRFFTGDLSASVAATFPWGEAAYLRAQLARIISSTAIAPQGALEEPEPELEMEEEEDEDAEGGAPRKPKEAKYKPLTAPSPVYGEEEVDVAQLTIDRWVHAEGYIYKNGRQTKVPPKPEPEEGEEEEEVEPEPTDSEAHAEGEEEEEEPEEEEEVELFVPIQNDYLYSVIDIPQPPPPIDDDEEEEEEEPEEDGEEKEPLEPDNTPLKPLRDDDVPEDDPTKMKIESWTMRVENNVSRDHRVAVVQSLCWPGATAYAAEGGKRWGCVYFGNGLKKMDAAFTPSPAPPVQPECADITEVADPTATVEKLVRRGEEIPESDSEAEPDELEEEDDD
;
A
#
# COMPACT_ATOMS: atom_id res chain seq x y z
N MET A 1 -47.74 -26.74 44.98
CA MET A 1 -47.50 -27.19 43.60
C MET A 1 -48.65 -28.09 43.19
N ALA A 2 -49.49 -27.63 42.27
CA ALA A 2 -50.67 -28.36 41.81
C ALA A 2 -50.22 -29.51 40.90
N SER A 3 -50.47 -30.75 41.33
CA SER A 3 -50.32 -31.94 40.51
C SER A 3 -51.47 -31.99 39.52
N THR A 4 -51.23 -31.51 38.30
CA THR A 4 -52.06 -31.86 37.14
C THR A 4 -51.73 -33.30 36.78
N ALA A 5 -52.66 -34.21 37.05
CA ALA A 5 -52.53 -35.61 36.64
C ALA A 5 -52.59 -35.69 35.11
N LEU A 6 -51.41 -35.69 34.47
CA LEU A 6 -51.23 -36.01 33.06
C LEU A 6 -51.87 -37.36 32.77
N SER A 7 -52.55 -37.49 31.63
CA SER A 7 -53.09 -38.78 31.21
C SER A 7 -51.94 -39.76 30.95
N ALA A 8 -52.17 -41.06 31.15
CA ALA A 8 -51.13 -42.08 30.97
C ALA A 8 -50.50 -42.03 29.56
N ALA A 9 -51.31 -41.72 28.54
CA ALA A 9 -50.86 -41.56 27.16
C ALA A 9 -49.97 -40.32 26.95
N GLU A 10 -50.26 -39.20 27.61
CA GLU A 10 -49.41 -38.00 27.55
C GLU A 10 -48.08 -38.21 28.26
N LEU A 11 -48.07 -38.97 29.36
CA LEU A 11 -46.86 -39.30 30.10
C LEU A 11 -45.93 -40.22 29.30
N GLU A 12 -46.50 -41.19 28.58
CA GLU A 12 -45.76 -42.09 27.68
C GLU A 12 -45.22 -41.34 26.44
N ALA A 13 -45.98 -40.38 25.90
CA ALA A 13 -45.51 -39.50 24.84
C ALA A 13 -44.36 -38.57 25.30
N GLN A 14 -44.44 -38.03 26.53
CA GLN A 14 -43.34 -37.23 27.09
C GLN A 14 -42.08 -38.08 27.34
N PHE A 15 -42.25 -39.31 27.82
CA PHE A 15 -41.13 -40.23 28.04
C PHE A 15 -40.43 -40.62 26.73
N THR A 16 -41.20 -40.93 25.69
CA THR A 16 -40.65 -41.26 24.37
C THR A 16 -39.92 -40.06 23.74
N ASN A 17 -40.44 -38.85 23.88
CA ASN A 17 -39.77 -37.63 23.44
C ASN A 17 -38.47 -37.35 24.22
N ALA A 18 -38.48 -37.50 25.54
CA ALA A 18 -37.29 -37.33 26.37
C ALA A 18 -36.20 -38.36 26.04
N LYS A 19 -36.60 -39.62 25.80
CA LYS A 19 -35.69 -40.67 25.36
C LYS A 19 -35.09 -40.36 23.99
N ALA A 20 -35.91 -39.93 23.02
CA ALA A 20 -35.44 -39.54 21.69
C ALA A 20 -34.44 -38.37 21.76
N TYR A 21 -34.67 -37.40 22.66
CA TYR A 21 -33.75 -36.29 22.89
C TYR A 21 -32.40 -36.76 23.46
N LEU A 22 -32.41 -37.64 24.46
CA LEU A 22 -31.19 -38.16 25.08
C LEU A 22 -30.41 -39.12 24.17
N MET A 23 -31.09 -39.77 23.21
CA MET A 23 -30.49 -40.65 22.19
C MET A 23 -29.87 -39.90 21.01
N ARG A 24 -29.94 -38.56 20.99
CA ARG A 24 -29.25 -37.76 19.96
C ARG A 24 -27.75 -37.88 20.17
N ALA A 25 -27.05 -38.42 19.17
CA ALA A 25 -25.59 -38.53 19.20
C ALA A 25 -24.91 -37.18 18.96
N ASP A 26 -23.80 -36.96 19.63
CA ASP A 26 -22.88 -35.85 19.35
C ASP A 26 -21.97 -36.18 18.15
N LYS A 27 -21.09 -35.25 17.76
CA LYS A 27 -20.13 -35.40 16.65
C LYS A 27 -19.25 -36.65 16.78
N ASP A 28 -19.02 -37.12 18.01
CA ASP A 28 -18.22 -38.30 18.33
C ASP A 28 -19.04 -39.61 18.39
N GLY A 29 -20.34 -39.57 18.04
CA GLY A 29 -21.21 -40.75 18.00
C GLY A 29 -21.70 -41.24 19.36
N VAL A 30 -21.36 -40.56 20.45
CA VAL A 30 -21.81 -40.89 21.81
C VAL A 30 -23.10 -40.14 22.14
N SER A 31 -24.13 -40.83 22.63
CA SER A 31 -25.36 -40.20 23.10
C SER A 31 -25.34 -39.96 24.62
N ALA A 32 -26.06 -38.93 25.07
CA ALA A 32 -26.22 -38.67 26.51
C ALA A 32 -26.91 -39.83 27.22
N TYR A 33 -27.80 -40.54 26.52
CA TYR A 33 -28.44 -41.75 27.00
C TYR A 33 -27.45 -42.88 27.29
N ASP A 34 -26.47 -43.10 26.42
CA ASP A 34 -25.45 -44.14 26.62
C ASP A 34 -24.51 -43.82 27.78
N GLN A 35 -24.13 -42.55 27.93
CA GLN A 35 -23.31 -42.09 29.07
C GLN A 35 -24.03 -42.27 30.40
N LEU A 36 -25.31 -41.90 30.47
CA LEU A 36 -26.13 -42.10 31.67
C LEU A 36 -26.35 -43.58 31.96
N THR A 37 -26.53 -44.41 30.94
CA THR A 37 -26.70 -45.86 31.10
C THR A 37 -25.43 -46.48 31.70
N ARG A 38 -24.24 -46.16 31.17
CA ARG A 38 -22.95 -46.62 31.71
C ARG A 38 -22.72 -46.13 33.15
N LEU A 39 -23.10 -44.88 33.44
CA LEU A 39 -23.02 -44.34 34.81
C LEU A 39 -23.92 -45.11 35.77
N MET A 40 -25.13 -45.47 35.35
CA MET A 40 -26.04 -46.27 36.16
C MET A 40 -25.54 -47.71 36.35
N GLU A 41 -24.95 -48.33 35.32
CA GLU A 41 -24.34 -49.67 35.42
C GLU A 41 -23.16 -49.69 36.42
N LEU A 42 -22.22 -48.76 36.29
CA LEU A 42 -21.07 -48.65 37.19
C LEU A 42 -21.49 -48.37 38.64
N LEU A 43 -22.52 -47.55 38.84
CA LEU A 43 -23.06 -47.25 40.18
C LEU A 43 -23.74 -48.48 40.81
N LEU A 44 -24.37 -49.34 40.01
CA LEU A 44 -24.95 -50.60 40.46
C LEU A 44 -23.88 -51.65 40.77
N ASP A 45 -22.79 -51.70 39.98
CA ASP A 45 -21.70 -52.67 40.14
C ASP A 45 -20.79 -52.34 41.34
N GLU A 46 -20.42 -51.07 41.54
CA GLU A 46 -19.55 -50.64 42.64
C GLU A 46 -20.30 -50.49 43.98
N ASN A 47 -21.63 -50.36 43.92
CA ASN A 47 -22.56 -50.20 45.04
C ASN A 47 -22.00 -49.36 46.22
N PRO A 48 -21.64 -48.08 45.99
CA PRO A 48 -21.00 -47.27 47.01
C PRO A 48 -22.00 -46.97 48.14
N GLU A 49 -21.63 -47.23 49.39
CA GLU A 49 -22.49 -46.82 50.50
C GLU A 49 -22.61 -45.29 50.53
N ASN A 50 -23.85 -44.81 50.59
CA ASN A 50 -24.24 -43.41 50.76
C ASN A 50 -23.95 -42.47 49.56
N VAL A 51 -24.22 -42.88 48.32
CA VAL A 51 -24.18 -41.99 47.13
C VAL A 51 -25.15 -40.80 47.26
N ALA A 52 -26.31 -41.00 47.89
CA ALA A 52 -27.30 -39.94 48.08
C ALA A 52 -26.84 -38.84 49.07
N GLY A 53 -25.89 -39.15 49.95
CA GLY A 53 -25.37 -38.20 50.95
C GLY A 53 -24.16 -37.39 50.46
N ASP A 54 -23.47 -37.84 49.41
CA ASP A 54 -22.28 -37.18 48.88
C ASP A 54 -22.26 -37.21 47.33
N PRO A 55 -22.67 -36.12 46.66
CA PRO A 55 -22.73 -36.04 45.20
C PRO A 55 -21.35 -36.04 44.54
N SER A 56 -20.26 -35.87 45.30
CA SER A 56 -18.89 -35.87 44.78
C SER A 56 -18.51 -37.21 44.14
N LYS A 57 -19.00 -38.32 44.69
CA LYS A 57 -18.75 -39.67 44.17
C LYS A 57 -19.38 -39.90 42.80
N LEU A 58 -20.56 -39.32 42.53
CA LEU A 58 -21.20 -39.39 41.23
C LEU A 58 -20.39 -38.59 40.19
N HIS A 59 -19.86 -37.43 40.60
CA HIS A 59 -18.97 -36.64 39.75
C HIS A 59 -17.66 -37.37 39.45
N GLU A 60 -17.07 -38.06 40.43
CA GLU A 60 -15.88 -38.90 40.23
C GLU A 60 -16.13 -40.00 39.19
N ILE A 61 -17.24 -40.75 39.30
CA ILE A 61 -17.61 -41.79 38.33
C ILE A 61 -17.88 -41.20 36.94
N LEU A 62 -18.56 -40.04 36.85
CA LEU A 62 -18.78 -39.36 35.58
C LEU A 62 -17.45 -38.90 34.95
N SER A 63 -16.54 -38.34 35.74
CA SER A 63 -15.21 -37.94 35.29
C SER A 63 -14.36 -39.15 34.87
N PHE A 64 -14.52 -40.28 35.56
CA PHE A 64 -13.90 -41.54 35.20
C PHE A 64 -14.42 -42.05 33.86
N ILE A 65 -15.73 -42.00 33.62
CA ILE A 65 -16.32 -42.33 32.32
C ILE A 65 -15.80 -41.37 31.25
N GLN A 66 -15.71 -40.06 31.47
CA GLN A 66 -15.22 -39.11 30.47
C GLN A 66 -13.73 -39.31 30.13
N THR A 67 -12.92 -39.68 31.11
CA THR A 67 -11.48 -39.91 30.92
C THR A 67 -11.17 -41.30 30.35
N HIS A 68 -12.02 -42.29 30.63
CA HIS A 68 -11.88 -43.69 30.22
C HIS A 68 -12.94 -44.11 29.19
N SER A 69 -13.69 -43.17 28.60
CA SER A 69 -14.67 -43.44 27.53
C SER A 69 -14.04 -43.86 26.23
N PHE A 70 -12.71 -44.04 26.17
CA PHE A 70 -12.09 -44.89 25.18
C PHE A 70 -12.79 -46.24 25.22
N ALA A 71 -13.60 -46.52 24.20
CA ALA A 71 -14.19 -47.82 23.97
C ALA A 71 -13.03 -48.82 23.78
N CYS A 72 -12.60 -49.44 24.88
CA CYS A 72 -11.62 -50.52 24.84
C CYS A 72 -12.30 -51.72 24.19
N GLY A 73 -12.29 -51.77 22.85
CA GLY A 73 -12.92 -52.85 22.10
C GLY A 73 -13.35 -52.53 20.67
N GLU A 74 -13.52 -51.26 20.29
CA GLU A 74 -13.59 -50.89 18.89
C GLU A 74 -12.21 -50.35 18.51
N SER A 75 -11.36 -51.23 17.97
CA SER A 75 -10.36 -50.74 17.03
C SER A 75 -11.12 -49.84 16.07
N THR A 76 -10.88 -48.52 16.13
CA THR A 76 -11.36 -47.59 15.10
C THR A 76 -11.12 -48.29 13.78
N SER A 77 -12.19 -48.67 13.07
CA SER A 77 -12.06 -49.19 11.71
C SER A 77 -11.16 -48.20 11.02
N ALA A 78 -10.04 -48.66 10.45
CA ALA A 78 -9.03 -47.80 9.83
C ALA A 78 -9.76 -46.65 9.15
N PHE A 79 -9.54 -45.43 9.64
CA PHE A 79 -10.17 -44.20 9.15
C PHE A 79 -9.88 -44.08 7.65
N HIS A 80 -10.68 -44.77 6.85
CA HIS A 80 -10.72 -44.72 5.39
C HIS A 80 -11.91 -43.87 4.93
N GLU A 81 -12.64 -43.27 5.87
CA GLU A 81 -13.55 -42.19 5.58
C GLU A 81 -12.72 -40.92 5.47
N ALA A 82 -12.54 -40.45 4.23
CA ALA A 82 -11.85 -39.21 3.96
C ALA A 82 -12.51 -38.11 4.79
N SER A 83 -11.71 -37.40 5.60
CA SER A 83 -12.15 -36.19 6.28
C SER A 83 -12.91 -35.33 5.27
N GLN A 84 -14.17 -35.01 5.56
CA GLN A 84 -14.99 -34.20 4.66
C GLN A 84 -14.34 -32.82 4.55
N LEU A 85 -13.61 -32.60 3.45
CA LEU A 85 -13.03 -31.31 3.15
C LEU A 85 -14.17 -30.30 2.97
N PRO A 86 -14.01 -29.06 3.45
CA PRO A 86 -14.94 -27.99 3.15
C PRO A 86 -15.18 -27.88 1.63
N ALA A 87 -16.42 -27.59 1.24
CA ALA A 87 -16.81 -27.52 -0.17
C ALA A 87 -15.99 -26.48 -0.97
N GLU A 88 -15.52 -25.43 -0.30
CA GLU A 88 -14.69 -24.37 -0.89
C GLU A 88 -13.29 -24.86 -1.27
N GLU A 89 -12.63 -25.63 -0.40
CA GLU A 89 -11.32 -26.22 -0.69
C GLU A 89 -11.42 -27.23 -1.83
N LEU A 90 -12.49 -28.02 -1.88
CA LEU A 90 -12.71 -28.98 -2.96
C LEU A 90 -12.84 -28.30 -4.32
N ARG A 91 -13.55 -27.17 -4.39
CA ARG A 91 -13.61 -26.33 -5.61
C ARG A 91 -12.23 -25.80 -5.98
N ARG A 92 -11.48 -25.26 -5.02
CA ARG A 92 -10.10 -24.79 -5.23
C ARG A 92 -9.21 -25.88 -5.82
N PHE A 93 -9.32 -27.12 -5.34
CA PHE A 93 -8.56 -28.25 -5.90
C PHE A 93 -9.00 -28.63 -7.31
N GLU A 94 -10.30 -28.60 -7.61
CA GLU A 94 -10.81 -28.82 -8.97
C GLU A 94 -10.33 -27.75 -9.95
N ASP A 95 -10.26 -26.50 -9.51
CA ASP A 95 -9.74 -25.39 -10.31
C ASP A 95 -8.22 -25.51 -10.51
N ASN A 96 -7.46 -25.84 -9.46
CA ASN A 96 -6.01 -26.10 -9.56
C ASN A 96 -5.70 -27.23 -10.55
N LYS A 97 -6.59 -28.22 -10.68
CA LYS A 97 -6.41 -29.32 -11.65
C LYS A 97 -6.35 -28.82 -13.10
N LYS A 98 -7.08 -27.74 -13.43
CA LYS A 98 -7.10 -27.15 -14.78
C LYS A 98 -5.74 -26.55 -15.17
N LEU A 99 -4.91 -26.14 -14.20
CA LEU A 99 -3.58 -25.58 -14.46
C LEU A 99 -2.59 -26.61 -15.06
N PHE A 100 -2.88 -27.91 -14.92
CA PHE A 100 -2.04 -28.97 -15.47
C PHE A 100 -2.38 -29.31 -16.92
N ASP A 101 -3.50 -28.81 -17.44
CA ASP A 101 -3.91 -29.03 -18.82
C ASP A 101 -3.02 -28.22 -19.78
N ARG A 102 -2.62 -28.84 -20.88
CA ARG A 102 -1.80 -28.17 -21.89
C ARG A 102 -2.67 -27.23 -22.71
N PRO A 103 -2.30 -25.94 -22.85
CA PRO A 103 -3.04 -25.02 -23.70
C PRO A 103 -3.04 -25.49 -25.16
N ALA A 104 -4.13 -25.25 -25.87
CA ALA A 104 -4.25 -25.62 -27.27
C ALA A 104 -3.20 -24.84 -28.11
N PRO A 105 -2.53 -25.50 -29.06
CA PRO A 105 -1.50 -24.84 -29.87
C PRO A 105 -2.12 -23.80 -30.82
N GLU A 106 -1.37 -22.73 -31.12
CA GLU A 106 -1.79 -21.71 -32.07
C GLU A 106 -1.65 -22.27 -33.50
N VAL A 107 -2.74 -22.25 -34.26
CA VAL A 107 -2.75 -22.68 -35.65
C VAL A 107 -2.55 -21.44 -36.53
N ARG A 108 -1.31 -21.22 -36.98
CA ARG A 108 -1.00 -20.12 -37.91
C ARG A 108 -1.14 -20.61 -39.34
N THR A 109 -2.14 -20.08 -40.04
CA THR A 109 -2.32 -20.27 -41.48
C THR A 109 -1.69 -19.10 -42.22
N THR A 110 -0.46 -19.28 -42.68
CA THR A 110 0.20 -18.30 -43.55
C THR A 110 -0.23 -18.58 -44.99
N ILE A 111 -0.84 -17.58 -45.63
CA ILE A 111 -1.23 -17.62 -47.04
C ILE A 111 -0.18 -16.82 -47.80
N GLU A 112 0.82 -17.52 -48.35
CA GLU A 112 1.83 -16.91 -49.19
C GLU A 112 1.36 -16.96 -50.66
N GLN A 113 1.39 -15.83 -51.35
CA GLN A 113 1.20 -15.75 -52.80
C GLN A 113 2.53 -15.38 -53.48
N PRO A 114 3.42 -16.35 -53.71
CA PRO A 114 4.66 -16.10 -54.45
C PRO A 114 4.41 -15.74 -55.92
N ASP A 115 3.29 -16.16 -56.52
CA ASP A 115 2.86 -15.81 -57.88
C ASP A 115 1.37 -15.43 -57.92
N PRO A 116 0.91 -14.57 -58.85
CA PRO A 116 -0.50 -14.17 -58.97
C PRO A 116 -1.48 -15.31 -59.33
N TYR A 117 -0.98 -16.51 -59.59
CA TYR A 117 -1.77 -17.72 -59.88
C TYR A 117 -1.52 -18.87 -58.89
N THR A 118 -0.60 -18.71 -57.92
CA THR A 118 -0.22 -19.77 -56.98
C THR A 118 -0.36 -19.27 -55.55
N THR A 119 -1.35 -19.80 -54.82
CA THR A 119 -1.50 -19.56 -53.39
C THR A 119 -1.04 -20.79 -52.63
N ILE A 120 -0.02 -20.65 -51.79
CA ILE A 120 0.44 -21.69 -50.88
C ILE A 120 -0.11 -21.37 -49.49
N THR A 121 -1.08 -22.17 -49.04
CA THR A 121 -1.55 -22.13 -47.65
C THR A 121 -0.73 -23.11 -46.83
N THR A 122 0.17 -22.61 -45.99
CA THR A 122 0.90 -23.46 -45.03
C THR A 122 0.28 -23.29 -43.66
N THR A 123 -0.34 -24.35 -43.15
CA THR A 123 -0.84 -24.42 -41.78
C THR A 123 0.28 -24.92 -40.88
N THR A 124 0.89 -24.04 -40.10
CA THR A 124 1.88 -24.41 -39.08
C THR A 124 1.23 -24.42 -37.72
N VAL A 125 1.43 -25.51 -36.97
CA VAL A 125 1.02 -25.62 -35.57
C VAL A 125 2.21 -25.15 -34.73
N VAL A 126 2.15 -23.93 -34.21
CA VAL A 126 3.21 -23.38 -33.36
C VAL A 126 2.81 -23.62 -31.91
N PRO A 127 3.58 -24.40 -31.13
CA PRO A 127 3.30 -24.51 -29.70
C PRO A 127 3.54 -23.14 -29.05
N LEU A 128 2.61 -22.72 -28.20
CA LEU A 128 2.79 -21.52 -27.39
C LEU A 128 4.04 -21.70 -26.53
N LYS A 129 5.04 -20.84 -26.74
CA LYS A 129 6.25 -20.81 -25.93
C LYS A 129 6.16 -19.61 -25.01
N ALA A 130 6.16 -19.86 -23.70
CA ALA A 130 6.22 -18.78 -22.73
C ALA A 130 7.55 -18.03 -22.84
N PRO A 131 7.53 -16.70 -22.66
CA PRO A 131 8.71 -15.91 -22.36
C PRO A 131 9.51 -16.52 -21.19
N PRO A 132 10.85 -16.44 -21.20
CA PRO A 132 11.65 -16.90 -20.07
C PRO A 132 11.38 -15.99 -18.86
N PHE A 133 11.11 -16.60 -17.70
CA PHE A 133 11.00 -15.90 -16.42
C PHE A 133 11.72 -16.69 -15.33
N GLU A 134 12.05 -16.03 -14.22
CA GLU A 134 12.64 -16.70 -13.08
C GLU A 134 11.58 -17.52 -12.32
N SER A 135 11.80 -18.83 -12.21
CA SER A 135 10.85 -19.74 -11.56
C SER A 135 10.70 -19.38 -10.08
N VAL A 136 9.46 -19.18 -9.66
CA VAL A 136 9.05 -18.96 -8.27
C VAL A 136 9.46 -20.15 -7.43
N ALA A 137 9.29 -21.38 -7.92
CA ALA A 137 9.70 -22.59 -7.19
C ALA A 137 11.22 -22.67 -6.99
N ALA A 138 12.02 -22.17 -7.93
CA ALA A 138 13.47 -22.08 -7.76
C ALA A 138 13.85 -21.03 -6.71
N GLN A 139 13.24 -19.83 -6.78
CA GLN A 139 13.47 -18.74 -5.83
C GLN A 139 12.98 -19.06 -4.41
N ASN A 140 11.90 -19.84 -4.27
CA ASN A 140 11.31 -20.22 -2.99
C ASN A 140 12.29 -20.97 -2.07
N LYS A 141 13.31 -21.64 -2.62
CA LYS A 141 14.38 -22.25 -1.82
C LYS A 141 15.19 -21.22 -1.05
N TYR A 142 15.49 -20.08 -1.67
CA TYR A 142 16.21 -18.99 -1.02
C TYR A 142 15.29 -18.26 -0.03
N TRP A 143 14.01 -18.10 -0.35
CA TRP A 143 13.04 -17.54 0.59
C TRP A 143 12.89 -18.41 1.84
N ALA A 144 12.78 -19.74 1.66
CA ALA A 144 12.69 -20.68 2.76
C ALA A 144 13.94 -20.63 3.66
N ALA A 145 15.14 -20.45 3.08
CA ALA A 145 16.36 -20.21 3.84
C ALA A 145 16.30 -18.89 4.62
N ALA A 146 15.65 -17.86 4.06
CA ALA A 146 15.34 -16.62 4.76
C ALA A 146 14.20 -16.75 5.78
N GLY A 147 13.60 -17.92 6.01
CA GLY A 147 12.49 -18.10 6.96
C GLY A 147 11.18 -17.45 6.51
N CYS A 148 11.06 -17.11 5.21
CA CYS A 148 9.83 -16.66 4.56
C CYS A 148 9.52 -17.54 3.34
N GLY A 149 8.38 -17.36 2.68
CA GLY A 149 8.10 -18.06 1.42
C GLY A 149 6.76 -18.78 1.39
N LEU A 150 6.64 -19.67 0.42
CA LEU A 150 5.42 -20.38 0.07
C LEU A 150 5.59 -21.88 0.28
N ALA A 151 4.48 -22.61 0.40
CA ALA A 151 4.53 -24.06 0.31
C ALA A 151 5.05 -24.47 -1.09
N GLU A 152 5.87 -25.52 -1.17
CA GLU A 152 6.45 -25.96 -2.45
C GLU A 152 5.39 -26.29 -3.50
N GLU A 153 4.26 -26.87 -3.06
CA GLU A 153 3.11 -27.17 -3.92
C GLU A 153 2.47 -25.89 -4.48
N GLU A 154 2.31 -24.86 -3.64
CA GLU A 154 1.73 -23.57 -4.02
C GLU A 154 2.66 -22.81 -4.97
N ALA A 155 3.97 -22.82 -4.72
CA ALA A 155 4.97 -22.22 -5.61
C ALA A 155 4.97 -22.87 -7.01
N PHE A 156 4.81 -24.20 -7.08
CA PHE A 156 4.71 -24.90 -8.36
C PHE A 156 3.42 -24.56 -9.12
N LEU A 157 2.29 -24.46 -8.42
CA LEU A 157 1.02 -24.04 -9.03
C LEU A 157 1.10 -22.60 -9.54
N LEU A 158 1.74 -21.70 -8.78
CA LEU A 158 1.98 -20.33 -9.20
C LEU A 158 2.85 -20.26 -10.46
N ASP A 159 3.93 -21.02 -10.55
CA ASP A 159 4.75 -21.08 -11.77
C ASP A 159 3.93 -21.47 -13.01
N ARG A 160 2.97 -22.40 -12.87
CA ARG A 160 2.06 -22.78 -13.96
C ARG A 160 1.08 -21.67 -14.30
N SER A 161 0.51 -21.01 -13.30
CA SER A 161 -0.40 -19.87 -13.50
C SER A 161 0.29 -18.70 -14.21
N ILE A 162 1.52 -18.37 -13.82
CA ILE A 162 2.34 -17.31 -14.41
C ILE A 162 2.71 -17.68 -15.85
N THR A 163 3.06 -18.95 -16.10
CA THR A 163 3.33 -19.46 -17.45
C THR A 163 2.12 -19.25 -18.36
N ASN A 164 0.90 -19.56 -17.90
CA ASN A 164 -0.32 -19.38 -18.69
C ASN A 164 -0.57 -17.89 -18.98
N LEU A 165 -0.42 -17.02 -17.98
CA LEU A 165 -0.56 -15.57 -18.14
C LEU A 165 0.47 -15.01 -19.14
N ALA A 166 1.73 -15.43 -19.01
CA ALA A 166 2.82 -15.02 -19.88
C ALA A 166 2.58 -15.42 -21.34
N MET A 167 1.98 -16.59 -21.58
CA MET A 167 1.57 -17.04 -22.92
C MET A 167 0.38 -16.25 -23.47
N GLU A 168 -0.62 -15.94 -22.65
CA GLU A 168 -1.84 -15.23 -23.09
C GLU A 168 -1.54 -13.78 -23.48
N LYS A 169 -0.75 -13.07 -22.67
CA LYS A 169 -0.51 -11.63 -22.79
C LYS A 169 0.85 -11.27 -23.38
N ASN A 170 1.70 -12.26 -23.66
CA ASN A 170 3.08 -12.08 -24.15
C ASN A 170 3.89 -11.09 -23.28
N LEU A 171 3.87 -11.32 -21.96
CA LEU A 171 4.49 -10.43 -20.98
C LEU A 171 6.02 -10.52 -21.00
N GLN A 172 6.68 -9.41 -20.69
CA GLN A 172 8.14 -9.30 -20.58
C GLN A 172 8.55 -8.96 -19.15
N ASP A 173 9.77 -9.33 -18.76
CA ASP A 173 10.38 -9.07 -17.44
C ASP A 173 9.47 -9.42 -16.27
N ILE A 174 9.08 -10.70 -16.21
CA ILE A 174 8.17 -11.21 -15.20
C ILE A 174 8.94 -11.47 -13.90
N THR A 175 8.53 -10.83 -12.81
CA THR A 175 9.07 -11.03 -11.47
C THR A 175 7.94 -11.24 -10.48
N PHE A 176 8.03 -12.26 -9.64
CA PHE A 176 7.11 -12.42 -8.52
C PHE A 176 7.43 -11.37 -7.45
N PHE A 177 6.46 -10.52 -7.14
CA PHE A 177 6.66 -9.46 -6.15
C PHE A 177 6.51 -9.99 -4.72
N GLY A 178 5.48 -10.82 -4.50
CA GLY A 178 5.16 -11.27 -3.16
C GLY A 178 3.71 -11.68 -2.94
N ARG A 179 3.37 -11.85 -1.67
CA ARG A 179 2.02 -12.13 -1.17
C ARG A 179 1.63 -11.09 -0.14
N ILE A 180 0.48 -10.46 -0.35
CA ILE A 180 -0.14 -9.54 0.61
C ILE A 180 -1.27 -10.27 1.33
N PHE A 181 -1.25 -10.27 2.66
CA PHE A 181 -2.27 -10.94 3.46
C PHE A 181 -3.52 -10.10 3.58
N GLY A 182 -4.68 -10.73 3.35
CA GLY A 182 -5.99 -10.12 3.51
C GLY A 182 -6.81 -10.81 4.59
N THR A 183 -7.94 -10.20 4.94
CA THR A 183 -8.84 -10.71 5.98
C THR A 183 -9.66 -11.91 5.51
N HIS A 184 -10.09 -11.89 4.24
CA HIS A 184 -10.88 -12.97 3.62
C HIS A 184 -10.06 -13.79 2.62
N SER A 185 -9.22 -13.13 1.82
CA SER A 185 -8.32 -13.78 0.87
C SER A 185 -7.03 -12.99 0.72
N ASP A 186 -5.96 -13.71 0.39
CA ASP A 186 -4.65 -13.12 0.15
C ASP A 186 -4.47 -12.75 -1.32
N TYR A 187 -3.56 -11.83 -1.59
CA TYR A 187 -3.19 -11.42 -2.94
C TYR A 187 -1.80 -11.91 -3.30
N PHE A 188 -1.70 -12.70 -4.36
CA PHE A 188 -0.44 -13.00 -5.04
C PHE A 188 -0.19 -11.97 -6.12
N ILE A 189 1.03 -11.42 -6.14
CA ILE A 189 1.33 -10.23 -6.92
C ILE A 189 2.51 -10.49 -7.83
N LEU A 190 2.31 -10.16 -9.10
CA LEU A 190 3.30 -10.27 -10.16
C LEU A 190 3.63 -8.86 -10.65
N ARG A 191 4.92 -8.56 -10.78
CA ARG A 191 5.44 -7.36 -11.44
C ARG A 191 5.88 -7.76 -12.85
N THR A 192 5.45 -7.00 -13.85
CA THR A 192 5.96 -7.13 -15.22
C THR A 192 6.39 -5.80 -15.78
N ARG A 193 7.17 -5.81 -16.87
CA ARG A 193 7.29 -4.64 -17.74
C ARG A 193 5.89 -4.10 -18.05
N ARG A 194 5.74 -2.77 -18.13
CA ARG A 194 4.46 -2.12 -18.40
C ARG A 194 3.77 -2.77 -19.61
N TYR A 195 2.61 -3.36 -19.34
CA TYR A 195 1.74 -3.97 -20.33
C TYR A 195 0.79 -2.90 -20.88
N VAL A 196 1.01 -2.56 -22.14
CA VAL A 196 0.17 -1.62 -22.90
C VAL A 196 -0.83 -2.44 -23.72
N GLU A 197 -2.10 -2.11 -23.59
CA GLU A 197 -3.16 -2.77 -24.34
C GLU A 197 -3.14 -2.32 -25.80
N ALA A 198 -3.71 -3.12 -26.71
CA ALA A 198 -3.62 -2.87 -28.15
C ALA A 198 -4.20 -1.51 -28.60
N ASP A 199 -5.10 -0.92 -27.79
CA ASP A 199 -5.75 0.38 -28.05
C ASP A 199 -5.15 1.54 -27.22
N GLU A 200 -4.16 1.26 -26.35
CA GLU A 200 -3.54 2.26 -25.47
C GLU A 200 -2.23 2.75 -26.12
N THR A 201 -2.07 4.06 -26.27
CA THR A 201 -0.81 4.68 -26.68
C THR A 201 -0.30 5.53 -25.52
N VAL A 202 0.97 5.34 -25.16
CA VAL A 202 1.61 6.07 -24.08
C VAL A 202 2.43 7.18 -24.71
N TYR A 203 2.14 8.42 -24.31
CA TYR A 203 2.83 9.61 -24.82
C TYR A 203 3.89 10.10 -23.85
N VAL A 204 4.90 10.80 -24.37
CA VAL A 204 5.92 11.49 -23.56
C VAL A 204 5.24 12.55 -22.69
N GLU A 205 5.68 12.64 -21.43
CA GLU A 205 5.14 13.61 -20.48
C GLU A 205 5.36 15.04 -20.98
N THR A 206 4.27 15.77 -21.15
CA THR A 206 4.30 17.22 -21.37
C THR A 206 3.65 17.89 -20.16
N ASN A 207 4.27 18.96 -19.67
CA ASN A 207 3.72 19.69 -18.54
C ASN A 207 2.46 20.45 -19.00
N THR A 208 1.31 19.99 -18.51
CA THR A 208 -0.01 20.55 -18.83
C THR A 208 -0.58 21.36 -17.68
N MET A 209 0.15 21.47 -16.56
CA MET A 209 -0.31 22.21 -15.39
C MET A 209 -0.26 23.72 -15.66
N GLY A 210 -1.30 24.43 -15.21
CA GLY A 210 -1.24 25.89 -15.12
C GLY A 210 -0.14 26.33 -14.16
N LYS A 211 0.33 27.59 -14.27
CA LYS A 211 1.19 28.19 -13.23
C LYS A 211 0.47 27.98 -11.88
N ALA A 212 1.18 27.44 -10.89
CA ALA A 212 0.57 27.14 -9.59
C ALA A 212 -0.10 28.41 -9.04
N PRO A 213 -1.36 28.35 -8.57
CA PRO A 213 -1.96 29.51 -7.91
C PRO A 213 -1.11 29.87 -6.69
N ARG A 214 -0.76 31.15 -6.50
CA ARG A 214 0.07 31.64 -5.37
C ARG A 214 -0.54 31.40 -3.98
N LYS A 215 -1.67 30.70 -3.85
CA LYS A 215 -2.31 30.39 -2.57
C LYS A 215 -2.11 28.91 -2.25
N ALA A 216 -1.84 28.63 -0.97
CA ALA A 216 -1.61 27.33 -0.33
C ALA A 216 -2.79 26.33 -0.44
N GLY A 217 -3.29 26.10 -1.65
CA GLY A 217 -4.13 24.95 -1.97
C GLY A 217 -3.24 23.76 -2.32
N ILE A 218 -3.74 22.54 -2.06
CA ILE A 218 -3.14 21.30 -2.56
C ILE A 218 -3.01 21.42 -4.08
N VAL A 219 -1.80 21.72 -4.56
CA VAL A 219 -1.53 21.82 -6.00
C VAL A 219 -1.79 20.43 -6.59
N PRO A 220 -2.73 20.26 -7.52
CA PRO A 220 -2.94 18.97 -8.17
C PRO A 220 -1.67 18.60 -8.92
N VAL A 221 -0.94 17.60 -8.45
CA VAL A 221 0.28 17.16 -9.12
C VAL A 221 -0.09 16.30 -10.33
N GLN A 222 0.46 16.63 -11.50
CA GLN A 222 0.25 15.86 -12.73
C GLN A 222 0.70 14.39 -12.53
N ALA A 223 -0.16 13.45 -12.91
CA ALA A 223 0.14 12.03 -12.83
C ALA A 223 1.22 11.63 -13.84
N GLU A 224 2.13 10.75 -13.41
CA GLU A 224 3.20 10.24 -14.26
C GLU A 224 2.61 9.30 -15.33
N PRO A 225 2.94 9.50 -16.62
CA PRO A 225 2.46 8.63 -17.69
C PRO A 225 3.06 7.23 -17.57
N GLY A 226 2.52 6.29 -18.35
CA GLY A 226 3.09 4.95 -18.47
C GLY A 226 4.58 5.01 -18.84
N TYR A 227 5.34 4.01 -18.40
CA TYR A 227 6.80 3.91 -18.60
C TYR A 227 7.67 4.86 -17.76
N VAL A 228 7.10 5.89 -17.14
CA VAL A 228 7.84 6.88 -16.33
C VAL A 228 7.56 6.68 -14.84
N GLY A 229 8.59 6.90 -14.03
CA GLY A 229 8.51 6.90 -12.56
C GLY A 229 7.82 5.67 -11.98
N VAL A 230 6.75 5.91 -11.21
CA VAL A 230 5.96 4.92 -10.48
C VAL A 230 5.10 4.05 -11.40
N ASN A 231 4.75 4.51 -12.60
CA ASN A 231 3.92 3.81 -13.59
C ASN A 231 4.75 3.08 -14.67
N ARG A 232 6.03 2.80 -14.38
CA ARG A 232 6.94 2.02 -15.23
C ARG A 232 6.63 0.53 -15.30
N TYR A 233 6.00 -0.04 -14.28
CA TYR A 233 5.64 -1.46 -14.21
C TYR A 233 4.12 -1.66 -14.20
N THR A 234 3.68 -2.82 -14.70
CA THR A 234 2.31 -3.29 -14.50
C THR A 234 2.30 -4.35 -13.40
N PHE A 235 1.33 -4.22 -12.50
CA PHE A 235 1.09 -5.20 -11.46
C PHE A 235 -0.12 -6.05 -11.80
N TRP A 236 0.04 -7.37 -11.66
CA TRP A 236 -1.04 -8.34 -11.80
C TRP A 236 -1.30 -8.98 -10.44
N VAL A 237 -2.57 -9.18 -10.12
CA VAL A 237 -3.00 -9.73 -8.84
C VAL A 237 -3.89 -10.93 -9.08
N THR A 238 -3.75 -11.95 -8.23
CA THR A 238 -4.68 -13.07 -8.16
C THR A 238 -4.91 -13.50 -6.71
N ALA A 239 -6.11 -13.98 -6.38
CA ALA A 239 -6.43 -14.51 -5.05
C ALA A 239 -5.97 -15.96 -4.88
N SER A 240 -6.13 -16.77 -5.94
CA SER A 240 -5.64 -18.15 -6.00
C SER A 240 -4.80 -18.38 -7.25
N PRO A 241 -3.87 -19.36 -7.24
CA PRO A 241 -3.08 -19.69 -8.43
C PRO A 241 -3.93 -20.11 -9.65
N ALA A 242 -5.12 -20.68 -9.44
CA ALA A 242 -6.02 -21.09 -10.53
C ALA A 242 -6.95 -19.98 -11.04
N ASP A 243 -7.06 -18.88 -10.31
CA ASP A 243 -7.94 -17.77 -10.67
C ASP A 243 -7.32 -16.93 -11.80
N LYS A 244 -8.14 -16.10 -12.43
CA LYS A 244 -7.68 -15.19 -13.47
C LYS A 244 -6.86 -14.07 -12.82
N TRP A 245 -5.75 -13.73 -13.46
CA TRP A 245 -4.95 -12.56 -13.08
C TRP A 245 -5.64 -11.26 -13.52
N GLU A 246 -5.77 -10.33 -12.57
CA GLU A 246 -6.35 -9.01 -12.78
C GLU A 246 -5.23 -7.95 -12.83
N LYS A 247 -5.27 -7.07 -13.85
CA LYS A 247 -4.34 -5.93 -14.00
C LYS A 247 -4.76 -4.83 -13.03
N LEU A 248 -3.83 -4.35 -12.21
CA LEU A 248 -4.07 -3.18 -11.37
C LEU A 248 -4.04 -1.88 -12.20
N PRO A 249 -4.84 -0.87 -11.82
CA PRO A 249 -4.82 0.43 -12.48
C PRO A 249 -3.48 1.16 -12.25
N ASP A 250 -3.24 2.19 -13.04
CA ASP A 250 -2.12 3.11 -12.81
C ASP A 250 -2.40 3.99 -11.59
N VAL A 251 -1.32 4.37 -10.91
CA VAL A 251 -1.42 5.14 -9.67
C VAL A 251 -1.25 6.62 -9.95
N THR A 252 -1.98 7.44 -9.21
CA THR A 252 -1.81 8.90 -9.22
C THR A 252 -1.05 9.36 -7.97
N PRO A 253 -0.34 10.50 -8.02
CA PRO A 253 0.35 11.05 -6.86
C PRO A 253 -0.61 11.29 -5.68
N GLN A 254 -1.84 11.75 -5.95
CA GLN A 254 -2.89 11.93 -4.97
C GLN A 254 -3.24 10.64 -4.22
N GLN A 255 -3.30 9.50 -4.92
CA GLN A 255 -3.55 8.20 -4.29
C GLN A 255 -2.38 7.79 -3.39
N ILE A 256 -1.14 8.08 -3.77
CA ILE A 256 0.04 7.76 -2.95
C ILE A 256 0.05 8.61 -1.67
N VAL A 257 -0.25 9.90 -1.77
CA VAL A 257 -0.35 10.81 -0.61
C VAL A 257 -1.47 10.35 0.32
N ALA A 258 -2.68 10.11 -0.19
CA ALA A 258 -3.80 9.61 0.61
C ALA A 258 -3.51 8.22 1.24
N ALA A 259 -2.75 7.37 0.57
CA ALA A 259 -2.32 6.09 1.12
C ALA A 259 -1.29 6.24 2.25
N ARG A 260 -0.47 7.31 2.28
CA ARG A 260 0.45 7.59 3.40
C ARG A 260 -0.29 7.90 4.69
N GLU A 261 -1.43 8.57 4.58
CA GLU A 261 -2.31 8.94 5.70
C GLU A 261 -3.26 7.82 6.11
N THR A 262 -3.39 6.76 5.31
CA THR A 262 -4.34 5.68 5.56
C THR A 262 -3.62 4.42 6.05
N LYS A 263 -4.11 3.84 7.16
CA LYS A 263 -3.63 2.57 7.70
C LYS A 263 -4.78 1.57 7.84
N ARG A 264 -4.92 0.68 6.85
CA ARG A 264 -5.97 -0.35 6.79
C ARG A 264 -5.41 -1.71 6.35
N PHE A 265 -5.97 -2.78 6.92
CA PHE A 265 -5.74 -4.14 6.44
C PHE A 265 -6.54 -4.39 5.15
N PHE A 266 -5.99 -5.20 4.27
CA PHE A 266 -6.65 -5.62 3.04
C PHE A 266 -7.78 -6.61 3.35
N THR A 267 -8.85 -6.52 2.57
CA THR A 267 -10.00 -7.43 2.73
C THR A 267 -9.83 -8.68 1.89
N GLY A 268 -9.20 -8.57 0.72
CA GLY A 268 -9.15 -9.64 -0.27
C GLY A 268 -10.11 -9.43 -1.45
N ASP A 269 -10.95 -8.39 -1.42
CA ASP A 269 -11.78 -7.95 -2.54
C ASP A 269 -11.26 -6.62 -3.13
N LEU A 270 -10.88 -6.65 -4.41
CA LEU A 270 -10.32 -5.50 -5.12
C LEU A 270 -11.30 -4.33 -5.27
N SER A 271 -12.61 -4.58 -5.11
CA SER A 271 -13.67 -3.58 -5.23
C SER A 271 -14.10 -2.97 -3.89
N ALA A 272 -13.57 -3.45 -2.76
CA ALA A 272 -13.95 -2.97 -1.44
C ALA A 272 -13.55 -1.50 -1.21
N SER A 273 -14.33 -0.80 -0.39
CA SER A 273 -14.00 0.56 0.05
C SER A 273 -13.02 0.52 1.22
N VAL A 274 -11.97 1.35 1.18
CA VAL A 274 -10.86 1.30 2.13
C VAL A 274 -11.09 2.20 3.35
N ALA A 275 -11.25 3.50 3.12
CA ALA A 275 -11.42 4.49 4.19
C ALA A 275 -12.10 5.76 3.64
N ALA A 276 -12.67 6.59 4.52
CA ALA A 276 -13.20 7.89 4.11
C ALA A 276 -12.13 8.83 3.55
N THR A 277 -10.89 8.74 4.07
CA THR A 277 -9.71 9.48 3.60
C THR A 277 -9.17 8.97 2.26
N PHE A 278 -9.59 7.78 1.82
CA PHE A 278 -9.17 7.18 0.57
C PHE A 278 -10.41 6.86 -0.29
N PRO A 279 -10.87 7.81 -1.11
CA PRO A 279 -12.14 7.71 -1.84
C PRO A 279 -12.15 6.68 -2.98
N TRP A 280 -11.04 5.99 -3.23
CA TRP A 280 -10.92 4.96 -4.27
C TRP A 280 -11.09 3.54 -3.69
N GLY A 281 -11.25 2.55 -4.57
CA GLY A 281 -11.36 1.13 -4.18
C GLY A 281 -10.03 0.51 -3.73
N GLU A 282 -10.12 -0.70 -3.17
CA GLU A 282 -8.96 -1.46 -2.66
C GLU A 282 -7.90 -1.72 -3.73
N ALA A 283 -8.27 -1.90 -5.00
CA ALA A 283 -7.31 -2.05 -6.10
C ALA A 283 -6.35 -0.86 -6.23
N ALA A 284 -6.85 0.38 -6.09
CA ALA A 284 -6.03 1.59 -6.14
C ALA A 284 -5.17 1.73 -4.89
N TYR A 285 -5.70 1.38 -3.72
CA TYR A 285 -4.93 1.37 -2.47
C TYR A 285 -3.80 0.33 -2.51
N LEU A 286 -4.09 -0.88 -2.97
CA LEU A 286 -3.11 -1.96 -3.17
C LEU A 286 -2.01 -1.49 -4.11
N ARG A 287 -2.37 -0.92 -5.26
CA ARG A 287 -1.41 -0.37 -6.23
C ARG A 287 -0.52 0.72 -5.61
N ALA A 288 -1.09 1.64 -4.82
CA ALA A 288 -0.35 2.70 -4.13
C ALA A 288 0.60 2.13 -3.06
N GLN A 289 0.16 1.13 -2.28
CA GLN A 289 1.01 0.45 -1.31
C GLN A 289 2.16 -0.30 -2.00
N LEU A 290 1.91 -0.96 -3.13
CA LEU A 290 2.96 -1.63 -3.91
C LEU A 290 4.04 -0.67 -4.39
N ALA A 291 3.64 0.50 -4.90
CA ALA A 291 4.59 1.55 -5.29
C ALA A 291 5.48 1.97 -4.11
N ARG A 292 4.86 2.22 -2.95
CA ARG A 292 5.57 2.61 -1.73
C ARG A 292 6.53 1.53 -1.25
N ILE A 293 6.10 0.27 -1.20
CA ILE A 293 6.94 -0.85 -0.78
C ILE A 293 8.13 -0.98 -1.73
N ILE A 294 7.91 -1.00 -3.05
CA ILE A 294 8.99 -1.15 -4.04
C ILE A 294 10.02 -0.04 -3.91
N SER A 295 9.59 1.22 -3.85
CA SER A 295 10.50 2.36 -3.71
C SER A 295 11.36 2.30 -2.45
N SER A 296 10.87 1.68 -1.37
CA SER A 296 11.58 1.61 -0.10
C SER A 296 12.34 0.29 0.11
N THR A 297 12.00 -0.77 -0.61
CA THR A 297 12.49 -2.13 -0.30
C THR A 297 13.16 -2.85 -1.46
N ALA A 298 13.13 -2.29 -2.67
CA ALA A 298 13.87 -2.83 -3.79
C ALA A 298 15.35 -2.51 -3.61
N ILE A 299 16.11 -3.49 -3.12
CA ILE A 299 17.54 -3.35 -2.86
C ILE A 299 18.34 -4.41 -3.61
N ALA A 300 19.56 -4.08 -3.97
CA ALA A 300 20.48 -4.97 -4.66
C ALA A 300 21.89 -4.85 -4.06
N PRO A 301 22.73 -5.88 -4.21
CA PRO A 301 24.15 -5.75 -3.91
C PRO A 301 24.79 -4.65 -4.76
N GLN A 302 25.72 -3.89 -4.18
CA GLN A 302 26.42 -2.81 -4.84
C GLN A 302 27.15 -3.31 -6.10
N GLY A 303 26.95 -2.62 -7.23
CA GLY A 303 27.51 -2.97 -8.53
C GLY A 303 26.78 -4.09 -9.27
N ALA A 304 25.72 -4.69 -8.70
CA ALA A 304 24.93 -5.71 -9.39
C ALA A 304 24.00 -5.12 -10.46
N LEU A 305 23.61 -3.86 -10.28
CA LEU A 305 22.81 -3.08 -11.20
C LEU A 305 23.58 -1.83 -11.61
N GLU A 306 23.38 -1.42 -12.85
CA GLU A 306 23.90 -0.18 -13.42
C GLU A 306 22.75 0.59 -14.07
N GLU A 307 22.87 1.92 -14.09
CA GLU A 307 22.00 2.75 -14.92
C GLU A 307 22.33 2.47 -16.39
N PRO A 308 21.32 2.14 -17.22
CA PRO A 308 21.56 1.97 -18.63
C PRO A 308 22.05 3.31 -19.21
N GLU A 309 23.13 3.27 -19.98
CA GLU A 309 23.60 4.47 -20.67
C GLU A 309 22.45 5.08 -21.46
N PRO A 310 22.22 6.40 -21.37
CA PRO A 310 21.21 7.04 -22.19
C PRO A 310 21.64 6.79 -23.64
N GLU A 311 20.88 5.97 -24.37
CA GLU A 311 20.98 5.95 -25.82
C GLU A 311 20.84 7.40 -26.24
N LEU A 312 21.94 8.00 -26.74
CA LEU A 312 21.89 9.28 -27.42
C LEU A 312 20.81 9.10 -28.47
N GLU A 313 19.64 9.65 -28.22
CA GLU A 313 18.62 9.79 -29.23
C GLU A 313 19.34 10.58 -30.31
N MET A 314 19.82 9.88 -31.35
CA MET A 314 20.06 10.53 -32.61
C MET A 314 18.73 11.19 -32.87
N GLU A 315 18.70 12.51 -32.74
CA GLU A 315 17.60 13.36 -33.13
C GLU A 315 17.16 12.79 -34.49
N GLU A 316 16.09 11.99 -34.50
CA GLU A 316 15.45 11.62 -35.75
C GLU A 316 15.13 12.98 -36.34
N GLU A 317 15.80 13.30 -37.46
CA GLU A 317 15.83 14.60 -38.11
C GLU A 317 14.50 15.30 -37.86
N GLU A 318 14.54 16.45 -37.18
CA GLU A 318 13.38 17.31 -37.05
C GLU A 318 12.73 17.39 -38.43
N ASP A 319 11.52 16.85 -38.58
CA ASP A 319 10.69 17.13 -39.75
C ASP A 319 10.41 18.64 -39.68
N GLU A 320 11.31 19.45 -40.24
CA GLU A 320 11.21 20.91 -40.43
C GLU A 320 10.02 21.30 -41.34
N ASP A 321 9.20 20.33 -41.76
CA ASP A 321 8.11 20.51 -42.73
C ASP A 321 6.72 20.68 -42.11
N ALA A 322 6.61 21.15 -40.85
CA ALA A 322 5.33 21.62 -40.28
C ALA A 322 5.16 23.14 -40.45
N GLU A 323 5.32 23.64 -41.68
CA GLU A 323 4.96 25.00 -42.08
C GLU A 323 3.42 25.15 -42.02
N GLY A 324 2.89 25.44 -40.83
CA GLY A 324 1.50 25.88 -40.65
C GLY A 324 0.83 25.39 -39.37
N GLY A 325 1.01 26.11 -38.26
CA GLY A 325 0.04 26.34 -37.17
C GLY A 325 -0.75 25.16 -36.57
N ALA A 326 -0.41 23.91 -36.86
CA ALA A 326 -1.08 22.74 -36.31
C ALA A 326 -0.40 22.33 -35.00
N PRO A 327 -1.16 21.98 -33.95
CA PRO A 327 -0.58 21.56 -32.68
C PRO A 327 0.33 20.34 -32.90
N ARG A 328 1.58 20.44 -32.42
CA ARG A 328 2.57 19.35 -32.46
C ARG A 328 1.94 18.09 -31.85
N LYS A 329 1.89 16.99 -32.61
CA LYS A 329 1.36 15.72 -32.09
C LYS A 329 2.31 15.21 -30.98
N PRO A 330 1.78 14.71 -29.85
CA PRO A 330 2.61 14.21 -28.78
C PRO A 330 3.43 13.00 -29.25
N LYS A 331 4.74 12.98 -28.93
CA LYS A 331 5.65 11.88 -29.26
C LYS A 331 5.27 10.64 -28.43
N GLU A 332 5.30 9.45 -29.05
CA GLU A 332 5.06 8.18 -28.35
C GLU A 332 6.26 7.83 -27.45
N ALA A 333 5.99 7.47 -26.19
CA ALA A 333 7.02 7.13 -25.23
C ALA A 333 7.53 5.70 -25.44
N LYS A 334 8.85 5.53 -25.47
CA LYS A 334 9.51 4.21 -25.48
C LYS A 334 9.86 3.80 -24.05
N TYR A 335 9.60 2.55 -23.67
CA TYR A 335 10.02 2.04 -22.36
C TYR A 335 11.53 1.97 -22.25
N LYS A 336 12.07 2.64 -21.23
CA LYS A 336 13.47 2.56 -20.80
C LYS A 336 13.50 1.99 -19.38
N PRO A 337 14.23 0.89 -19.12
CA PRO A 337 14.40 0.41 -17.75
C PRO A 337 15.20 1.43 -16.93
N LEU A 338 14.91 1.55 -15.63
CA LEU A 338 15.67 2.44 -14.74
C LEU A 338 17.05 1.88 -14.41
N THR A 339 17.13 0.56 -14.24
CA THR A 339 18.34 -0.18 -13.89
C THR A 339 18.47 -1.43 -14.74
N ALA A 340 19.67 -1.78 -15.15
CA ALA A 340 19.99 -3.02 -15.87
C ALA A 340 21.00 -3.88 -15.08
N PRO A 341 20.96 -5.21 -15.18
CA PRO A 341 21.98 -6.07 -14.58
C PRO A 341 23.36 -5.80 -15.18
N SER A 342 24.35 -5.50 -14.34
CA SER A 342 25.71 -5.22 -14.83
C SER A 342 26.38 -6.51 -15.33
N PRO A 343 26.97 -6.51 -16.54
CA PRO A 343 27.63 -7.70 -17.09
C PRO A 343 28.92 -8.08 -16.36
N VAL A 344 29.53 -7.14 -15.63
CA VAL A 344 30.79 -7.32 -14.89
C VAL A 344 30.55 -8.02 -13.54
N TYR A 345 29.35 -7.89 -13.00
CA TYR A 345 29.02 -8.39 -11.68
C TYR A 345 28.91 -9.92 -11.65
N GLY A 346 29.61 -10.56 -10.70
CA GLY A 346 29.60 -12.01 -10.54
C GLY A 346 30.65 -12.77 -11.36
N GLU A 347 31.55 -12.07 -12.06
CA GLU A 347 32.76 -12.66 -12.65
C GLU A 347 33.75 -13.09 -11.56
N GLU A 348 33.93 -12.26 -10.53
CA GLU A 348 34.73 -12.59 -9.35
C GLU A 348 33.87 -13.34 -8.32
N GLU A 349 34.41 -14.43 -7.77
CA GLU A 349 33.76 -15.18 -6.70
C GLU A 349 33.91 -14.42 -5.38
N VAL A 350 32.87 -13.66 -5.03
CA VAL A 350 32.77 -13.00 -3.73
C VAL A 350 32.08 -13.93 -2.74
N ASP A 351 32.65 -14.08 -1.54
CA ASP A 351 31.95 -14.80 -0.46
C ASP A 351 30.77 -13.93 0.00
N VAL A 352 29.57 -14.51 0.04
CA VAL A 352 28.33 -13.88 0.50
C VAL A 352 28.47 -13.25 1.89
N ALA A 353 29.35 -13.77 2.75
CA ALA A 353 29.61 -13.15 4.06
C ALA A 353 30.31 -11.79 4.00
N GLN A 354 30.89 -11.42 2.85
CA GLN A 354 31.47 -10.09 2.63
C GLN A 354 30.44 -9.07 2.17
N LEU A 355 29.21 -9.49 1.85
CA LEU A 355 28.09 -8.59 1.58
C LEU A 355 27.52 -8.09 2.90
N THR A 356 28.28 -7.24 3.58
CA THR A 356 27.82 -6.47 4.74
C THR A 356 26.78 -5.41 4.33
N ILE A 357 26.09 -4.82 5.32
CA ILE A 357 24.95 -3.91 5.09
C ILE A 357 25.33 -2.70 4.22
N ASP A 358 26.56 -2.21 4.33
CA ASP A 358 27.17 -1.15 3.53
C ASP A 358 27.22 -1.45 2.02
N ARG A 359 27.22 -2.74 1.65
CA ARG A 359 27.29 -3.18 0.24
C ARG A 359 25.92 -3.45 -0.37
N TRP A 360 24.85 -2.98 0.26
CA TRP A 360 23.50 -3.03 -0.28
C TRP A 360 23.03 -1.61 -0.61
N VAL A 361 22.45 -1.46 -1.80
CA VAL A 361 22.02 -0.18 -2.33
C VAL A 361 20.57 -0.26 -2.82
N HIS A 362 19.86 0.86 -2.78
CA HIS A 362 18.52 0.96 -3.37
C HIS A 362 18.57 0.82 -4.89
N ALA A 363 17.71 -0.04 -5.44
CA ALA A 363 17.61 -0.37 -6.86
C ALA A 363 16.46 0.38 -7.57
N GLU A 364 15.62 1.08 -6.82
CA GLU A 364 14.51 1.89 -7.35
C GLU A 364 14.64 3.33 -6.85
N GLY A 365 14.01 4.26 -7.56
CA GLY A 365 14.03 5.68 -7.18
C GLY A 365 13.06 5.98 -6.04
N TYR A 366 13.44 7.01 -5.27
CA TYR A 366 12.67 7.51 -4.14
C TYR A 366 11.37 8.18 -4.59
N ILE A 367 10.29 8.01 -3.82
CA ILE A 367 9.02 8.70 -4.04
C ILE A 367 8.95 9.92 -3.12
N TYR A 368 8.98 11.11 -3.69
CA TYR A 368 8.92 12.42 -3.04
C TYR A 368 7.64 12.64 -2.22
N LYS A 369 7.60 13.71 -1.40
CA LYS A 369 6.41 14.01 -0.58
C LYS A 369 5.17 14.29 -1.43
N ASN A 370 5.37 14.87 -2.62
CA ASN A 370 4.34 15.12 -3.62
C ASN A 370 3.73 13.85 -4.25
N GLY A 371 4.28 12.66 -3.98
CA GLY A 371 3.79 11.38 -4.50
C GLY A 371 4.31 10.99 -5.89
N ARG A 372 5.25 11.75 -6.46
CA ARG A 372 5.96 11.42 -7.71
C ARG A 372 7.34 10.83 -7.43
N GLN A 373 7.89 10.13 -8.43
CA GLN A 373 9.27 9.67 -8.45
C GLN A 373 10.15 10.56 -9.34
N THR A 374 9.57 11.25 -10.33
CA THR A 374 10.28 12.21 -11.19
C THR A 374 9.77 13.63 -10.95
N LYS A 375 10.66 14.63 -11.14
CA LYS A 375 10.25 16.03 -11.18
C LYS A 375 9.36 16.28 -12.41
N VAL A 376 8.41 17.21 -12.27
CA VAL A 376 7.56 17.64 -13.37
C VAL A 376 8.45 18.33 -14.41
N PRO A 377 8.40 17.96 -15.70
CA PRO A 377 9.15 18.67 -16.73
C PRO A 377 8.84 20.18 -16.74
N PRO A 378 9.81 21.06 -17.03
CA PRO A 378 9.54 22.49 -17.16
C PRO A 378 8.50 22.71 -18.26
N LYS A 379 7.62 23.70 -18.06
CA LYS A 379 6.62 24.06 -19.06
C LYS A 379 7.35 24.59 -20.31
N PRO A 380 7.04 24.11 -21.53
CA PRO A 380 7.58 24.72 -22.73
C PRO A 380 7.10 26.17 -22.79
N GLU A 381 8.04 27.11 -22.85
CA GLU A 381 7.72 28.52 -23.09
C GLU A 381 6.98 28.62 -24.44
N PRO A 382 5.89 29.39 -24.52
CA PRO A 382 5.27 29.65 -25.81
C PRO A 382 6.31 30.33 -26.72
N GLU A 383 6.42 29.85 -27.97
CA GLU A 383 7.25 30.51 -29.01
C GLU A 383 6.87 32.00 -29.06
N GLU A 384 7.87 32.88 -28.98
CA GLU A 384 7.76 34.34 -28.94
C GLU A 384 6.63 34.86 -29.87
N GLY A 385 5.50 35.25 -29.29
CA GLY A 385 4.33 35.68 -30.07
C GLY A 385 3.03 35.86 -29.26
N GLU A 386 2.91 35.23 -28.10
CA GLU A 386 1.86 35.51 -27.12
C GLU A 386 2.49 35.98 -25.81
N GLU A 387 2.95 37.24 -25.80
CA GLU A 387 3.13 37.99 -24.56
C GLU A 387 1.73 38.12 -23.92
N GLU A 388 1.36 37.20 -23.02
CA GLU A 388 0.41 37.56 -21.97
C GLU A 388 1.12 38.63 -21.13
N GLU A 389 0.76 39.90 -21.31
CA GLU A 389 1.20 41.00 -20.45
C GLU A 389 1.02 40.58 -18.99
N GLU A 390 2.15 40.40 -18.30
CA GLU A 390 2.18 40.20 -16.86
C GLU A 390 1.65 41.48 -16.20
N VAL A 391 0.38 41.45 -15.77
CA VAL A 391 -0.10 42.44 -14.80
C VAL A 391 0.46 42.02 -13.45
N GLU A 392 1.57 42.61 -13.06
CA GLU A 392 1.97 42.68 -11.64
C GLU A 392 0.85 43.44 -10.89
N PRO A 393 0.20 42.86 -9.87
CA PRO A 393 -0.56 43.67 -8.94
C PRO A 393 0.44 44.40 -8.05
N GLU A 394 0.36 45.73 -8.03
CA GLU A 394 1.15 46.57 -7.12
C GLU A 394 0.94 46.17 -5.64
N PRO A 395 1.95 46.33 -4.78
CA PRO A 395 1.81 46.16 -3.35
C PRO A 395 0.94 47.30 -2.79
N THR A 396 -0.31 47.03 -2.45
CA THR A 396 -1.10 47.96 -1.65
C THR A 396 -0.61 47.90 -0.21
N ASP A 397 0.24 48.86 0.16
CA ASP A 397 0.58 49.17 1.54
C ASP A 397 -0.72 49.50 2.30
N SER A 398 -1.14 48.59 3.18
CA SER A 398 -2.08 48.90 4.25
C SER A 398 -1.48 48.42 5.56
N GLU A 399 -0.58 49.25 6.10
CA GLU A 399 -0.16 49.19 7.50
C GLU A 399 -1.38 49.43 8.41
N ALA A 400 -2.11 48.37 8.76
CA ALA A 400 -2.96 48.30 9.95
C ALA A 400 -3.44 46.86 10.22
N HIS A 401 -2.52 45.99 10.66
CA HIS A 401 -2.69 45.07 11.79
C HIS A 401 -1.47 44.14 11.85
N ALA A 402 -0.50 44.55 12.67
CA ALA A 402 0.53 43.65 13.17
C ALA A 402 -0.13 42.72 14.20
N GLU A 403 -0.26 41.43 13.85
CA GLU A 403 0.01 40.27 14.69
C GLU A 403 -0.29 39.00 13.86
N GLY A 404 0.76 38.20 13.60
CA GLY A 404 0.67 36.92 12.89
C GLY A 404 1.31 36.89 11.51
N GLU A 405 2.59 37.28 11.40
CA GLU A 405 3.43 36.82 10.29
C GLU A 405 3.64 35.31 10.47
N GLU A 406 2.75 34.49 9.90
CA GLU A 406 3.12 33.12 9.53
C GLU A 406 4.13 33.27 8.38
N GLU A 407 5.42 33.06 8.67
CA GLU A 407 6.43 32.84 7.64
C GLU A 407 5.89 31.72 6.73
N GLU A 408 5.42 32.08 5.53
CA GLU A 408 5.08 31.10 4.50
C GLU A 408 6.37 30.34 4.17
N GLU A 409 6.52 29.11 4.68
CA GLU A 409 7.59 28.20 4.28
C GLU A 409 7.50 28.06 2.75
N GLU A 410 8.39 28.73 2.00
CA GLU A 410 8.61 28.41 0.60
C GLU A 410 8.77 26.88 0.50
N PRO A 411 8.09 26.20 -0.45
CA PRO A 411 8.23 24.76 -0.55
C PRO A 411 9.70 24.45 -0.85
N GLU A 412 10.42 23.97 0.16
CA GLU A 412 11.80 23.50 0.03
C GLU A 412 11.90 22.67 -1.26
N GLU A 413 12.70 23.12 -2.24
CA GLU A 413 12.95 22.32 -3.43
C GLU A 413 13.60 21.01 -2.96
N GLU A 414 12.81 19.92 -2.94
CA GLU A 414 13.32 18.62 -2.50
C GLU A 414 14.50 18.22 -3.43
N GLU A 415 15.69 18.10 -2.85
CA GLU A 415 16.90 17.68 -3.55
C GLU A 415 16.68 16.30 -4.19
N GLU A 416 17.24 16.10 -5.39
CA GLU A 416 17.11 14.82 -6.07
C GLU A 416 17.89 13.74 -5.35
N VAL A 417 17.20 12.72 -4.87
CA VAL A 417 17.83 11.55 -4.26
C VAL A 417 18.42 10.70 -5.39
N GLU A 418 19.74 10.59 -5.41
CA GLU A 418 20.47 9.77 -6.38
C GLU A 418 20.04 8.29 -6.32
N LEU A 419 20.22 7.56 -7.42
CA LEU A 419 20.06 6.11 -7.42
C LEU A 419 21.23 5.43 -6.71
N PHE A 420 21.02 4.18 -6.27
CA PHE A 420 22.03 3.38 -5.60
C PHE A 420 22.56 3.94 -4.26
N VAL A 421 21.73 4.71 -3.55
CA VAL A 421 22.04 5.14 -2.17
C VAL A 421 22.21 3.89 -1.27
N PRO A 422 23.29 3.81 -0.46
CA PRO A 422 23.50 2.73 0.48
C PRO A 422 22.42 2.67 1.57
N ILE A 423 21.91 1.47 1.85
CA ILE A 423 20.83 1.27 2.84
C ILE A 423 21.27 1.55 4.28
N GLN A 424 22.58 1.66 4.53
CA GLN A 424 23.13 1.99 5.85
C GLN A 424 22.69 3.38 6.33
N ASN A 425 22.35 4.27 5.39
CA ASN A 425 21.89 5.63 5.69
C ASN A 425 20.38 5.67 6.02
N ASP A 426 19.68 4.53 5.96
CA ASP A 426 18.26 4.47 6.29
C ASP A 426 18.05 4.23 7.78
N TYR A 427 17.36 5.14 8.46
CA TYR A 427 17.10 5.04 9.89
C TYR A 427 15.61 5.16 10.22
N LEU A 428 15.22 4.45 11.27
CA LEU A 428 13.96 4.59 11.98
C LEU A 428 14.21 5.35 13.27
N TYR A 429 13.32 6.25 13.62
CA TYR A 429 13.39 7.03 14.85
C TYR A 429 12.37 6.47 15.84
N SER A 430 12.82 5.77 16.88
CA SER A 430 11.89 5.36 17.93
C SER A 430 11.80 6.46 18.98
N VAL A 431 10.60 6.99 19.19
CA VAL A 431 10.27 7.77 20.39
C VAL A 431 9.94 6.76 21.50
N ILE A 432 10.77 6.72 22.53
CA ILE A 432 10.48 5.93 23.73
C ILE A 432 9.65 6.81 24.66
N ASP A 433 8.34 6.53 24.75
CA ASP A 433 7.50 7.13 25.77
C ASP A 433 7.98 6.65 27.15
N ILE A 434 8.81 7.46 27.81
CA ILE A 434 9.15 7.24 29.22
C ILE A 434 7.89 7.62 30.01
N PRO A 435 7.26 6.68 30.75
CA PRO A 435 6.08 6.99 31.53
C PRO A 435 6.45 8.08 32.55
N GLN A 436 5.89 9.27 32.40
CA GLN A 436 6.08 10.32 33.41
C GLN A 436 5.35 9.89 34.69
N PRO A 437 5.99 10.00 35.87
CA PRO A 437 5.29 9.76 37.13
C PRO A 437 4.09 10.72 37.23
N PRO A 438 2.95 10.27 37.77
CA PRO A 438 1.79 11.14 37.93
C PRO A 438 2.21 12.38 38.74
N PRO A 439 1.69 13.57 38.39
CA PRO A 439 1.99 14.79 39.13
C PRO A 439 1.63 14.57 40.61
N PRO A 440 2.47 15.05 41.54
CA PRO A 440 2.14 14.98 42.96
C PRO A 440 0.83 15.75 43.19
N ILE A 441 -0.15 15.05 43.77
CA ILE A 441 -1.35 15.67 44.31
C ILE A 441 -0.87 16.38 45.58
N ASP A 442 -0.76 17.71 45.55
CA ASP A 442 -0.56 18.50 46.76
C ASP A 442 -1.86 18.38 47.59
N ASP A 443 -1.83 17.54 48.63
CA ASP A 443 -2.92 17.32 49.59
C ASP A 443 -3.04 18.47 50.63
N ASP A 444 -2.52 19.67 50.34
CA ASP A 444 -2.41 20.80 51.29
C ASP A 444 -3.29 22.03 50.92
N GLU A 445 -4.40 21.86 50.19
CA GLU A 445 -5.46 22.89 50.11
C GLU A 445 -6.53 22.67 51.21
N GLU A 446 -6.12 22.83 52.47
CA GLU A 446 -7.03 23.15 53.57
C GLU A 446 -7.31 24.68 53.56
N GLU A 447 -8.57 25.02 53.29
CA GLU A 447 -9.31 26.23 53.73
C GLU A 447 -8.50 27.53 53.98
N GLU A 448 -8.25 28.33 52.93
CA GLU A 448 -8.16 29.79 53.08
C GLU A 448 -9.14 30.48 52.11
N GLU A 449 -10.19 31.07 52.68
CA GLU A 449 -11.06 32.04 51.99
C GLU A 449 -10.24 33.31 51.71
N GLU A 450 -9.75 33.50 50.48
CA GLU A 450 -9.20 34.78 50.03
C GLU A 450 -10.20 35.53 49.13
N GLU A 451 -10.40 36.81 49.43
CA GLU A 451 -11.26 37.76 48.71
C GLU A 451 -10.78 37.97 47.26
N PRO A 452 -11.67 38.28 46.29
CA PRO A 452 -11.28 38.43 44.91
C PRO A 452 -10.62 39.80 44.68
N GLU A 453 -9.30 39.83 44.46
CA GLU A 453 -8.63 40.97 43.81
C GLU A 453 -8.68 40.80 42.29
N GLU A 454 -9.27 41.80 41.61
CA GLU A 454 -9.22 42.02 40.17
C GLU A 454 -7.79 42.32 39.72
N ASP A 455 -7.14 41.36 39.05
CA ASP A 455 -6.33 41.49 37.82
C ASP A 455 -5.43 40.26 37.70
N GLY A 456 -5.82 39.34 36.82
CA GLY A 456 -5.03 38.19 36.44
C GLY A 456 -5.53 37.68 35.10
N GLU A 457 -4.72 37.86 34.07
CA GLU A 457 -4.92 37.30 32.74
C GLU A 457 -5.34 35.83 32.85
N GLU A 458 -6.52 35.50 32.34
CA GLU A 458 -6.96 34.12 32.13
C GLU A 458 -5.94 33.46 31.20
N LYS A 459 -5.00 32.70 31.75
CA LYS A 459 -4.33 31.67 30.97
C LYS A 459 -5.39 30.65 30.64
N GLU A 460 -5.88 30.69 29.40
CA GLU A 460 -6.68 29.62 28.84
C GLU A 460 -5.99 28.27 29.17
N PRO A 461 -6.75 27.26 29.60
CA PRO A 461 -6.18 25.94 29.81
C PRO A 461 -5.57 25.51 28.47
N LEU A 462 -4.24 25.38 28.43
CA LEU A 462 -3.50 24.82 27.30
C LEU A 462 -4.23 23.57 26.85
N GLU A 463 -4.89 23.64 25.69
CA GLU A 463 -5.46 22.47 25.06
C GLU A 463 -4.34 21.42 24.98
N PRO A 464 -4.61 20.14 25.26
CA PRO A 464 -3.59 19.12 25.04
C PRO A 464 -3.14 19.25 23.60
N ASP A 465 -1.86 19.55 23.42
CA ASP A 465 -1.20 19.69 22.13
C ASP A 465 -1.37 18.37 21.36
N ASN A 466 -2.47 18.28 20.62
CA ASN A 466 -2.84 17.16 19.75
C ASN A 466 -2.25 17.36 18.35
N THR A 467 -1.28 18.26 18.20
CA THR A 467 -0.57 18.42 16.95
C THR A 467 0.14 17.11 16.65
N PRO A 468 -0.12 16.46 15.49
CA PRO A 468 0.59 15.25 15.11
C PRO A 468 2.09 15.54 15.16
N LEU A 469 2.86 14.74 15.92
CA LEU A 469 4.30 14.87 15.96
C LEU A 469 4.84 14.85 14.52
N LYS A 470 5.49 15.94 14.09
CA LYS A 470 6.10 16.04 12.76
C LYS A 470 7.05 14.85 12.61
N PRO A 471 7.09 14.18 11.44
CA PRO A 471 8.06 13.12 11.18
C PRO A 471 9.46 13.65 11.47
N LEU A 472 10.18 13.02 12.39
CA LEU A 472 11.54 13.43 12.77
C LEU A 472 12.46 13.33 11.54
N ARG A 473 13.14 14.42 11.20
CA ARG A 473 14.25 14.41 10.24
C ARG A 473 15.55 14.05 10.98
N ASP A 474 16.60 13.68 10.24
CA ASP A 474 17.93 13.37 10.82
C ASP A 474 18.46 14.54 11.68
N ASP A 475 18.14 15.79 11.30
CA ASP A 475 18.56 17.00 12.01
C ASP A 475 17.82 17.24 13.35
N ASP A 476 16.68 16.57 13.58
CA ASP A 476 15.82 16.76 14.77
C ASP A 476 16.17 15.84 15.96
N VAL A 477 17.23 15.02 15.82
CA VAL A 477 17.65 14.02 16.81
C VAL A 477 19.09 14.30 17.27
N PRO A 478 19.26 14.95 18.42
CA PRO A 478 20.56 15.03 19.07
C PRO A 478 21.08 13.63 19.41
N GLU A 479 22.35 13.33 19.12
CA GLU A 479 22.97 12.01 19.37
C GLU A 479 22.92 11.56 20.85
N ASP A 480 22.64 12.48 21.78
CA ASP A 480 22.67 12.29 23.23
C ASP A 480 21.28 12.27 23.93
N ASP A 481 20.14 12.30 23.20
CA ASP A 481 18.81 12.27 23.83
C ASP A 481 18.30 10.83 24.08
N PRO A 482 18.08 10.40 25.34
CA PRO A 482 17.59 9.05 25.65
C PRO A 482 16.14 8.78 25.22
N THR A 483 15.38 9.80 24.80
CA THR A 483 13.97 9.67 24.38
C THR A 483 13.81 9.43 22.87
N LYS A 484 14.83 9.76 22.06
CA LYS A 484 14.85 9.60 20.60
C LYS A 484 16.03 8.73 20.20
N MET A 485 15.78 7.45 19.94
CA MET A 485 16.84 6.51 19.52
C MET A 485 16.81 6.30 18.00
N LYS A 486 17.97 6.44 17.37
CA LYS A 486 18.21 6.09 15.97
C LYS A 486 18.39 4.57 15.84
N ILE A 487 17.46 3.90 15.17
CA ILE A 487 17.48 2.46 14.92
C ILE A 487 17.74 2.25 13.43
N GLU A 488 18.65 1.34 13.08
CA GLU A 488 18.88 0.97 11.68
C GLU A 488 17.58 0.42 11.05
N SER A 489 17.21 0.89 9.86
CA SER A 489 15.96 0.45 9.19
C SER A 489 16.02 -0.99 8.69
N TRP A 490 17.21 -1.59 8.69
CA TRP A 490 17.50 -2.87 8.07
C TRP A 490 18.26 -3.78 9.02
N THR A 491 17.94 -5.07 8.95
CA THR A 491 18.66 -6.10 9.71
C THR A 491 19.20 -7.14 8.74
N MET A 492 20.46 -7.55 8.93
CA MET A 492 21.08 -8.56 8.08
C MET A 492 21.46 -9.80 8.88
N ARG A 493 21.21 -10.97 8.29
CA ARG A 493 21.72 -12.24 8.77
C ARG A 493 22.32 -13.03 7.62
N VAL A 494 23.28 -13.88 7.94
CA VAL A 494 23.87 -14.82 7.00
C VAL A 494 23.46 -16.22 7.42
N GLU A 495 22.66 -16.85 6.58
CA GLU A 495 22.18 -18.21 6.77
C GLU A 495 23.17 -19.21 6.16
N ASN A 496 23.33 -20.34 6.85
CA ASN A 496 24.28 -21.40 6.54
C ASN A 496 25.76 -20.98 6.61
N ASN A 497 26.38 -21.20 7.78
CA ASN A 497 27.80 -20.95 7.98
C ASN A 497 28.71 -22.16 7.67
N VAL A 498 28.15 -23.26 7.16
CA VAL A 498 28.87 -24.53 6.99
C VAL A 498 29.51 -24.66 5.60
N SER A 499 28.79 -24.24 4.56
CA SER A 499 29.30 -24.24 3.18
C SER A 499 29.30 -22.82 2.61
N ARG A 500 30.41 -22.42 1.96
CA ARG A 500 30.50 -21.13 1.27
C ARG A 500 29.57 -21.06 0.06
N ASP A 501 29.38 -22.17 -0.64
CA ASP A 501 28.61 -22.23 -1.89
C ASP A 501 27.09 -22.18 -1.65
N HIS A 502 26.64 -22.60 -0.46
CA HIS A 502 25.22 -22.65 -0.08
C HIS A 502 24.86 -21.60 0.99
N ARG A 503 25.72 -20.60 1.17
CA ARG A 503 25.48 -19.48 2.06
C ARG A 503 24.51 -18.49 1.42
N VAL A 504 23.58 -17.97 2.21
CA VAL A 504 22.60 -16.99 1.76
C VAL A 504 22.63 -15.80 2.72
N ALA A 505 22.90 -14.60 2.20
CA ALA A 505 22.72 -13.36 2.94
C ALA A 505 21.25 -12.96 2.84
N VAL A 506 20.67 -12.59 3.96
CA VAL A 506 19.27 -12.22 4.08
C VAL A 506 19.19 -10.87 4.77
N VAL A 507 18.58 -9.90 4.10
CA VAL A 507 18.37 -8.55 4.60
C VAL A 507 16.87 -8.33 4.78
N GLN A 508 16.44 -7.88 5.96
CA GLN A 508 15.04 -7.66 6.28
C GLN A 508 14.79 -6.22 6.67
N SER A 509 13.71 -5.64 6.13
CA SER A 509 13.28 -4.29 6.48
C SER A 509 12.50 -4.28 7.79
N LEU A 510 12.87 -3.38 8.71
CA LEU A 510 12.09 -3.07 9.89
C LEU A 510 10.99 -2.05 9.60
N CYS A 511 11.20 -1.17 8.62
CA CYS A 511 10.22 -0.18 8.16
C CYS A 511 9.03 -0.85 7.47
N TRP A 512 9.29 -1.89 6.67
CA TRP A 512 8.27 -2.69 6.01
C TRP A 512 8.36 -4.15 6.45
N PRO A 513 7.72 -4.51 7.58
CA PRO A 513 7.72 -5.89 8.07
C PRO A 513 7.20 -6.83 6.99
N GLY A 514 8.01 -7.83 6.65
CA GLY A 514 7.73 -8.79 5.58
C GLY A 514 8.55 -8.58 4.31
N ALA A 515 9.18 -7.41 4.12
CA ALA A 515 10.11 -7.20 3.03
C ALA A 515 11.46 -7.86 3.33
N THR A 516 11.86 -8.79 2.46
CA THR A 516 13.11 -9.54 2.60
C THR A 516 13.86 -9.53 1.28
N ALA A 517 15.12 -9.13 1.31
CA ALA A 517 16.06 -9.31 0.21
C ALA A 517 17.00 -10.46 0.52
N TYR A 518 17.44 -11.17 -0.51
CA TYR A 518 18.40 -12.25 -0.39
C TYR A 518 19.49 -12.15 -1.45
N ALA A 519 20.68 -12.65 -1.11
CA ALA A 519 21.77 -12.88 -2.05
C ALA A 519 22.36 -14.29 -1.80
N ALA A 520 22.47 -15.08 -2.86
CA ALA A 520 22.88 -16.47 -2.87
C ALA A 520 23.88 -16.74 -4.00
N GLU A 521 24.47 -17.94 -4.00
CA GLU A 521 25.42 -18.40 -5.04
C GLU A 521 26.61 -17.45 -5.24
N GLY A 522 27.25 -17.03 -4.12
CA GLY A 522 28.39 -16.09 -4.19
C GLY A 522 27.99 -14.67 -4.62
N GLY A 523 26.73 -14.28 -4.42
CA GLY A 523 26.20 -12.97 -4.81
C GLY A 523 25.62 -12.93 -6.23
N LYS A 524 25.82 -13.97 -7.05
CA LYS A 524 25.34 -14.01 -8.45
C LYS A 524 23.82 -14.03 -8.57
N ARG A 525 23.13 -14.56 -7.57
CA ARG A 525 21.66 -14.60 -7.52
C ARG A 525 21.19 -13.76 -6.36
N TRP A 526 20.42 -12.73 -6.65
CA TRP A 526 19.83 -11.87 -5.63
C TRP A 526 18.39 -11.54 -6.02
N GLY A 527 17.60 -11.09 -5.04
CA GLY A 527 16.23 -10.69 -5.28
C GLY A 527 15.58 -10.13 -4.03
N CYS A 528 14.45 -9.45 -4.23
CA CYS A 528 13.60 -8.92 -3.17
C CYS A 528 12.22 -9.56 -3.25
N VAL A 529 11.63 -9.86 -2.10
CA VAL A 529 10.27 -10.39 -2.00
C VAL A 529 9.55 -9.80 -0.80
N TYR A 530 8.24 -9.62 -0.93
CA TYR A 530 7.39 -9.12 0.14
C TYR A 530 6.36 -10.18 0.60
N PHE A 531 6.38 -10.53 1.88
CA PHE A 531 5.36 -11.38 2.51
C PHE A 531 4.83 -10.69 3.76
N GLY A 532 3.65 -10.06 3.67
CA GLY A 532 3.13 -9.29 4.80
C GLY A 532 1.80 -8.61 4.56
N ASN A 533 1.40 -7.76 5.50
CA ASN A 533 0.09 -7.09 5.50
C ASN A 533 0.06 -5.78 4.68
N GLY A 534 1.20 -5.37 4.10
CA GLY A 534 1.33 -4.10 3.37
C GLY A 534 1.23 -2.85 4.25
N LEU A 535 1.57 -2.96 5.54
CA LEU A 535 1.54 -1.84 6.50
C LEU A 535 2.96 -1.36 6.82
N LYS A 536 3.19 -0.05 6.67
CA LYS A 536 4.44 0.60 7.06
C LYS A 536 4.51 0.69 8.59
N LYS A 537 5.65 0.30 9.17
CA LYS A 537 5.98 0.63 10.56
C LYS A 537 6.40 2.10 10.58
N MET A 538 5.68 2.89 11.36
CA MET A 538 5.98 4.31 11.57
C MET A 538 6.81 4.47 12.84
N ASP A 539 7.59 5.55 12.86
CA ASP A 539 8.43 6.00 13.97
C ASP A 539 7.58 6.37 15.20
N ALA A 540 6.47 7.07 14.95
CA ALA A 540 5.43 7.38 15.93
C ALA A 540 4.23 6.43 15.83
N ALA A 541 3.42 6.36 16.89
CA ALA A 541 2.12 5.75 16.83
C ALA A 541 1.28 6.44 15.73
N PHE A 542 0.60 5.66 14.89
CA PHE A 542 -0.23 6.22 13.83
C PHE A 542 -1.38 7.03 14.45
N THR A 543 -1.37 8.35 14.21
CA THR A 543 -2.45 9.26 14.56
C THR A 543 -3.35 9.50 13.35
N PRO A 544 -4.67 9.31 13.46
CA PRO A 544 -5.59 9.62 12.36
C PRO A 544 -5.54 11.10 12.02
N SER A 545 -5.72 11.44 10.73
CA SER A 545 -5.74 12.83 10.28
C SER A 545 -6.87 13.61 10.99
N PRO A 546 -6.59 14.81 11.55
CA PRO A 546 -7.60 15.64 12.18
C PRO A 546 -8.62 16.14 11.15
N ALA A 547 -9.75 16.66 11.65
CA ALA A 547 -10.72 17.30 10.77
C ALA A 547 -10.09 18.52 10.08
N PRO A 548 -10.43 18.80 8.81
CA PRO A 548 -9.93 19.99 8.13
C PRO A 548 -10.37 21.25 8.89
N PRO A 549 -9.53 22.31 8.88
CA PRO A 549 -9.85 23.56 9.57
C PRO A 549 -11.14 24.16 9.02
N VAL A 550 -11.92 24.77 9.92
CA VAL A 550 -13.14 25.49 9.52
C VAL A 550 -12.74 26.65 8.62
N GLN A 551 -13.35 26.75 7.45
CA GLN A 551 -13.06 27.86 6.54
C GLN A 551 -13.48 29.17 7.20
N PRO A 552 -12.64 30.22 7.14
CA PRO A 552 -13.01 31.53 7.64
C PRO A 552 -14.23 32.04 6.86
N GLU A 553 -15.07 32.82 7.53
CA GLU A 553 -16.19 33.50 6.87
C GLU A 553 -15.66 34.45 5.79
N CYS A 554 -16.44 34.68 4.73
CA CYS A 554 -16.03 35.64 3.70
C CYS A 554 -15.87 37.02 4.34
N ALA A 555 -14.79 37.73 3.97
CA ALA A 555 -14.61 39.12 4.38
C ALA A 555 -15.85 39.94 4.01
N ASP A 556 -16.21 40.90 4.86
CA ASP A 556 -17.36 41.78 4.63
C ASP A 556 -17.27 42.40 3.23
N ILE A 557 -18.35 42.26 2.45
CA ILE A 557 -18.41 42.75 1.08
C ILE A 557 -18.35 44.28 1.14
N THR A 558 -17.21 44.86 0.77
CA THR A 558 -17.09 46.29 0.54
C THR A 558 -17.70 46.61 -0.82
N GLU A 559 -18.82 47.32 -0.82
CA GLU A 559 -19.47 47.79 -2.05
C GLU A 559 -18.57 48.85 -2.69
N VAL A 560 -17.79 48.45 -3.70
CA VAL A 560 -17.02 49.38 -4.53
C VAL A 560 -17.98 50.01 -5.53
N ALA A 561 -17.96 51.34 -5.65
CA ALA A 561 -18.80 52.05 -6.61
C ALA A 561 -18.53 51.58 -8.04
N ASP A 562 -19.60 51.35 -8.81
CA ASP A 562 -19.50 50.92 -10.21
C ASP A 562 -18.57 51.87 -11.01
N PRO A 563 -17.61 51.33 -11.79
CA PRO A 563 -16.70 52.16 -12.57
C PRO A 563 -17.51 53.01 -13.55
N THR A 564 -17.19 54.30 -13.62
CA THR A 564 -17.90 55.22 -14.52
C THR A 564 -17.67 54.79 -15.98
N ALA A 565 -18.67 55.00 -16.86
CA ALA A 565 -18.61 54.60 -18.28
C ALA A 565 -17.41 55.17 -19.08
N THR A 566 -16.72 56.17 -18.53
CA THR A 566 -15.45 56.70 -19.05
C THR A 566 -14.27 55.78 -18.73
N VAL A 567 -14.18 55.29 -17.49
CA VAL A 567 -13.16 54.35 -17.00
C VAL A 567 -13.31 53.01 -17.73
N GLU A 568 -14.53 52.50 -17.90
CA GLU A 568 -14.76 51.25 -18.64
C GLU A 568 -14.32 51.35 -20.12
N LYS A 569 -14.43 52.54 -20.73
CA LYS A 569 -13.96 52.79 -22.11
C LYS A 569 -12.45 52.95 -22.23
N LEU A 570 -11.78 53.46 -21.19
CA LEU A 570 -10.33 53.55 -21.09
C LEU A 570 -9.72 52.15 -20.93
N VAL A 571 -10.28 51.35 -20.02
CA VAL A 571 -9.87 49.95 -19.80
C VAL A 571 -10.08 49.11 -21.08
N ARG A 572 -11.22 49.25 -21.78
CA ARG A 572 -11.43 48.57 -23.08
C ARG A 572 -10.47 48.99 -24.18
N ARG A 573 -9.78 50.12 -24.02
CA ARG A 573 -8.79 50.62 -24.97
C ARG A 573 -7.35 50.27 -24.57
N GLY A 574 -7.14 49.70 -23.39
CA GLY A 574 -5.80 49.42 -22.85
C GLY A 574 -5.05 50.68 -22.43
N GLU A 575 -5.76 51.75 -22.08
CA GLU A 575 -5.17 53.01 -21.58
C GLU A 575 -5.27 53.06 -20.05
N GLU A 576 -4.20 53.49 -19.37
CA GLU A 576 -4.13 53.62 -17.91
C GLU A 576 -5.22 54.55 -17.36
N ILE A 577 -5.81 54.15 -16.23
CA ILE A 577 -6.79 54.96 -15.51
C ILE A 577 -6.00 56.06 -14.79
N PRO A 578 -6.26 57.36 -15.03
CA PRO A 578 -5.60 58.42 -14.28
C PRO A 578 -5.96 58.28 -12.79
N GLU A 579 -4.93 58.17 -11.95
CA GLU A 579 -5.09 58.14 -10.50
C GLU A 579 -5.87 59.38 -10.05
N SER A 580 -6.90 59.17 -9.22
CA SER A 580 -7.64 60.28 -8.63
C SER A 580 -6.76 60.94 -7.57
N ASP A 581 -6.13 62.06 -7.92
CA ASP A 581 -5.48 62.98 -6.97
C ASP A 581 -6.50 63.35 -5.89
N SER A 582 -6.34 62.78 -4.70
CA SER A 582 -7.17 63.05 -3.52
C SER A 582 -6.67 64.23 -2.69
N GLU A 583 -5.67 64.99 -3.17
CA GLU A 583 -5.19 66.21 -2.52
C GLU A 583 -5.71 67.49 -3.20
N ALA A 584 -6.96 67.83 -2.93
CA ALA A 584 -7.42 69.21 -3.04
C ALA A 584 -8.13 69.60 -1.74
N GLU A 585 -7.32 70.03 -0.76
CA GLU A 585 -7.81 70.68 0.47
C GLU A 585 -8.61 71.95 0.12
N PRO A 586 -9.64 72.26 0.93
CA PRO A 586 -10.58 73.35 0.67
C PRO A 586 -9.97 74.68 1.09
N ASP A 587 -10.22 75.77 0.36
CA ASP A 587 -10.73 77.00 0.99
C ASP A 587 -10.94 78.16 0.01
N GLU A 588 -12.08 78.82 0.28
CA GLU A 588 -12.36 80.25 0.20
C GLU A 588 -12.18 80.97 -1.15
N LEU A 589 -13.31 81.51 -1.67
CA LEU A 589 -13.44 82.95 -1.92
C LEU A 589 -14.92 83.32 -2.16
N GLU A 590 -15.48 83.85 -1.08
CA GLU A 590 -16.44 84.95 -0.94
C GLU A 590 -17.25 85.41 -2.17
N GLU A 591 -18.57 85.33 -2.00
CA GLU A 591 -19.56 86.12 -2.73
C GLU A 591 -19.41 87.63 -2.38
N GLU A 592 -19.22 88.47 -3.40
CA GLU A 592 -19.69 89.86 -3.38
C GLU A 592 -20.71 90.05 -4.53
N ASP A 593 -21.87 90.58 -4.16
CA ASP A 593 -23.08 90.83 -4.97
C ASP A 593 -22.87 91.80 -6.17
N ASP A 594 -23.56 91.56 -7.29
CA ASP A 594 -24.53 92.47 -7.96
C ASP A 594 -24.84 92.05 -9.43
N ASP A 595 -26.06 91.53 -9.68
CA ASP A 595 -27.03 92.05 -10.68
C ASP A 595 -28.41 91.33 -10.59
#